data_AF-A0A363NPA1-F1
#
_entry.id   AF-A0A363NPA1-F1
#
_cell.length_a   1.000
_cell.length_b   1.000
_cell.length_c   1.000
_cell.angle_alpha   90.00
_cell.angle_beta   90.00
_cell.angle_gamma   90.00
#
_symmetry.space_group_name_H-M   'P 1'
#
loop_
_entity.id
_entity.type
_entity.pdbx_description
1 polymer ?
#
loop_
_entity_poly.entity_id
_entity_poly.type
_entity_poly.pdbx_seq_one_letter_code
_entity_poly.pdbx_strand_id
1 'polypeptide(L)'
;MKAKKIIYQIILITLMALWIPISLDKFINYELFKSAMIQQPFSDQLGMFLAYTLPPLELAVGLLFIMPKTRIWAFSLSSLMMLVFVAYVGLAVLKVWGKIPCGCGLVFHQLGWVAHLWLNMGFLVVSLLGLWLELAILKHHSPVNRIIENNASDDITSLQVNSGSPTARELKTSPRLQKE
;
A
#
# COMPACT_ATOMS: atom_id res chain seq x y z
N MET A 1 9.45 14.81 6.51
CA MET A 1 8.80 14.76 5.17
C MET A 1 9.48 13.76 4.23
N LYS A 2 10.81 13.84 4.00
CA LYS A 2 11.53 12.96 3.05
C LYS A 2 11.56 11.47 3.43
N ALA A 3 11.85 11.14 4.69
CA ALA A 3 11.94 9.75 5.16
C ALA A 3 10.63 8.96 4.98
N LYS A 4 9.48 9.55 5.33
CA LYS A 4 8.15 8.90 5.15
C LYS A 4 7.87 8.57 3.67
N LYS A 5 8.23 9.47 2.75
CA LYS A 5 8.09 9.24 1.31
C LYS A 5 8.99 8.11 0.81
N ILE A 6 10.24 8.05 1.29
CA ILE A 6 11.19 6.97 0.95
C ILE A 6 10.67 5.62 1.45
N ILE A 7 10.25 5.54 2.72
CA ILE A 7 9.71 4.31 3.32
C ILE A 7 8.50 3.81 2.52
N TYR A 8 7.57 4.71 2.18
CA TYR A 8 6.40 4.36 1.37
C TYR A 8 6.78 3.80 -0.01
N GLN A 9 7.74 4.41 -0.69
CA GLN A 9 8.22 3.91 -1.99
C GLN A 9 8.89 2.54 -1.88
N ILE A 10 9.67 2.32 -0.82
CA ILE A 10 10.29 1.01 -0.54
C ILE A 10 9.18 -0.04 -0.37
N ILE A 11 8.16 0.24 0.45
CA ILE A 11 7.03 -0.68 0.66
C ILE A 11 6.34 -1.03 -0.67
N LEU A 12 6.04 -0.04 -1.51
CA LEU A 12 5.42 -0.26 -2.81
C LEU A 12 6.27 -1.17 -3.70
N ILE A 13 7.56 -0.87 -3.85
CA ILE A 13 8.47 -1.64 -4.67
C ILE A 13 8.62 -3.07 -4.13
N THR A 14 8.72 -3.23 -2.82
CA THR A 14 8.80 -4.54 -2.16
C THR A 14 7.56 -5.39 -2.43
N LEU A 15 6.35 -4.84 -2.32
CA LEU A 15 5.11 -5.59 -2.61
C LEU A 15 4.93 -5.87 -4.10
N MET A 16 5.32 -4.94 -4.98
CA MET A 16 5.35 -5.20 -6.42
C MET A 16 6.32 -6.34 -6.78
N ALA A 17 7.52 -6.31 -6.19
CA ALA A 17 8.54 -7.34 -6.38
C ALA A 17 8.16 -8.70 -5.76
N LEU A 18 7.21 -8.72 -4.82
CA LEU A 18 6.59 -9.94 -4.34
C LEU A 18 5.58 -10.47 -5.37
N TRP A 19 4.56 -9.68 -5.70
CA TRP A 19 3.39 -10.18 -6.43
C TRP A 19 3.67 -10.48 -7.91
N ILE A 20 4.40 -9.60 -8.61
CA ILE A 20 4.61 -9.72 -10.05
C ILE A 20 5.46 -10.95 -10.39
N PRO A 21 6.67 -11.14 -9.84
CA PRO A 21 7.50 -12.28 -10.20
C PRO A 21 6.90 -13.62 -9.79
N ILE A 22 6.24 -13.69 -8.62
CA ILE A 22 5.58 -14.92 -8.15
C ILE A 22 4.45 -15.32 -9.08
N SER A 23 3.63 -14.37 -9.51
CA SER A 23 2.54 -14.65 -10.45
C SER A 23 3.08 -15.08 -11.82
N LEU A 24 4.10 -14.38 -12.33
CA LEU A 24 4.71 -14.71 -13.62
C LEU A 24 5.32 -16.11 -13.63
N ASP A 25 6.00 -16.50 -12.56
CA ASP A 25 6.54 -17.87 -12.41
C ASP A 25 5.44 -18.94 -12.48
N LYS A 26 4.27 -18.68 -11.88
CA LYS A 26 3.10 -19.58 -11.98
C LYS A 26 2.51 -19.66 -13.37
N PHE A 27 2.53 -18.57 -14.14
CA PHE A 27 2.10 -18.60 -15.54
C PHE A 27 3.08 -19.37 -16.42
N ILE A 28 4.38 -19.14 -16.24
CA ILE A 28 5.44 -19.82 -17.01
C ILE A 28 5.42 -21.31 -16.72
N ASN A 29 5.29 -21.69 -15.44
CA ASN A 29 5.35 -23.07 -14.97
C ASN A 29 3.96 -23.60 -14.56
N TYR A 30 2.94 -23.29 -15.36
CA TYR A 30 1.53 -23.55 -15.01
C TYR A 30 1.21 -25.01 -14.71
N GLU A 31 1.69 -25.96 -15.52
CA GLU A 31 1.40 -27.40 -15.29
C GLU A 31 1.99 -27.91 -13.97
N LEU A 32 3.19 -27.44 -13.61
CA LEU A 32 3.80 -27.76 -12.32
C LEU A 32 2.99 -27.16 -11.17
N PHE A 33 2.61 -25.88 -11.28
CA PHE A 33 1.77 -25.20 -10.29
C PHE A 33 0.38 -25.84 -10.15
N LYS A 34 -0.25 -26.25 -11.25
CA LYS A 34 -1.55 -26.93 -11.24
C LYS A 34 -1.47 -28.30 -10.56
N SER A 35 -0.49 -29.12 -10.93
CA SER A 35 -0.28 -30.44 -10.30
C SER A 35 -0.05 -30.30 -8.79
N ALA A 36 0.77 -29.33 -8.42
CA ALA A 36 1.00 -28.92 -7.05
C ALA A 36 -0.26 -28.52 -6.27
N MET A 37 -1.13 -27.71 -6.89
CA MET A 37 -2.39 -27.26 -6.29
C MET A 37 -3.38 -28.40 -6.06
N ILE A 38 -3.42 -29.39 -6.93
CA ILE A 38 -4.27 -30.59 -6.78
C ILE A 38 -3.76 -31.48 -5.63
N GLN A 39 -2.46 -31.50 -5.35
CA GLN A 39 -1.86 -32.27 -4.25
C GLN A 39 -2.02 -31.62 -2.87
N GLN A 40 -2.56 -30.41 -2.79
CA GLN A 40 -2.85 -29.75 -1.52
C GLN A 40 -3.98 -30.50 -0.77
N PRO A 41 -4.16 -30.31 0.54
CA PRO A 41 -5.19 -31.01 1.33
C PRO A 41 -6.63 -30.50 1.07
N PHE A 42 -6.93 -30.13 -0.18
CA PHE A 42 -8.21 -29.67 -0.67
C PHE A 42 -8.82 -30.73 -1.60
N SER A 43 -10.10 -30.60 -1.93
CA SER A 43 -10.69 -31.37 -3.03
C SER A 43 -10.04 -30.98 -4.37
N ASP A 44 -9.84 -31.92 -5.27
CA ASP A 44 -9.27 -31.68 -6.61
C ASP A 44 -9.99 -30.57 -7.39
N GLN A 45 -11.31 -30.45 -7.25
CA GLN A 45 -12.11 -29.38 -7.86
C GLN A 45 -11.67 -27.99 -7.38
N LEU A 46 -11.48 -27.83 -6.07
CA LEU A 46 -10.98 -26.58 -5.48
C LEU A 46 -9.53 -26.32 -5.88
N GLY A 47 -8.69 -27.37 -5.92
CA GLY A 47 -7.31 -27.27 -6.40
C GLY A 47 -7.23 -26.75 -7.83
N MET A 48 -8.07 -27.26 -8.74
CA MET A 48 -8.17 -26.79 -10.12
C MET A 48 -8.70 -25.35 -10.21
N PHE A 49 -9.72 -25.01 -9.43
CA PHE A 49 -10.26 -23.65 -9.39
C PHE A 49 -9.20 -22.62 -8.95
N LEU A 50 -8.46 -22.94 -7.88
CA LEU A 50 -7.37 -22.10 -7.39
C LEU A 50 -6.20 -22.04 -8.38
N ALA A 51 -5.87 -23.15 -9.05
CA ALA A 51 -4.83 -23.15 -10.07
C ALA A 51 -5.13 -22.14 -11.20
N TYR A 52 -6.39 -22.00 -11.60
CA TYR A 52 -6.80 -21.05 -12.63
C TYR A 52 -6.91 -19.61 -12.13
N THR A 53 -7.46 -19.41 -10.92
CA THR A 53 -7.83 -18.07 -10.43
C THR A 53 -6.73 -17.36 -9.65
N LEU A 54 -5.85 -18.10 -8.98
CA LEU A 54 -4.83 -17.52 -8.10
C LEU A 54 -3.76 -16.74 -8.89
N PRO A 55 -3.14 -17.26 -9.97
CA PRO A 55 -2.12 -16.50 -10.70
C PRO A 55 -2.62 -15.17 -11.28
N PRO A 56 -3.80 -15.09 -11.95
CA PRO A 56 -4.36 -13.83 -12.39
C PRO A 56 -4.64 -12.85 -11.24
N LEU A 57 -5.13 -13.32 -10.10
CA LEU A 57 -5.41 -12.47 -8.95
C LEU A 57 -4.13 -11.85 -8.38
N GLU A 58 -3.07 -12.64 -8.25
CA GLU A 58 -1.76 -12.18 -7.80
C GLU A 58 -1.17 -11.15 -8.76
N LEU A 59 -1.29 -11.39 -10.08
CA LEU A 59 -0.85 -10.41 -11.08
C LEU A 59 -1.64 -9.11 -10.97
N ALA A 60 -2.96 -9.21 -10.84
CA ALA A 60 -3.84 -8.05 -10.71
C ALA A 60 -3.46 -7.19 -9.49
N VAL A 61 -3.17 -7.81 -8.34
CA VAL A 61 -2.66 -7.10 -7.15
C VAL A 61 -1.35 -6.37 -7.47
N GLY A 62 -0.40 -7.04 -8.12
CA GLY A 62 0.87 -6.44 -8.53
C GLY A 62 0.69 -5.22 -9.45
N LEU A 63 -0.24 -5.31 -10.41
CA LEU A 63 -0.54 -4.23 -11.35
C LEU A 63 -1.27 -3.05 -10.67
N LEU A 64 -2.14 -3.31 -9.69
CA LEU A 64 -2.85 -2.26 -8.95
C LEU A 64 -1.90 -1.35 -8.16
N PHE A 65 -0.69 -1.81 -7.81
CA PHE A 65 0.31 -0.96 -7.15
C PHE A 65 0.93 0.11 -8.08
N ILE A 66 0.89 -0.10 -9.40
CA ILE A 66 1.49 0.82 -10.39
C ILE A 66 0.71 2.14 -10.42
N MET A 67 -0.62 2.06 -10.42
CA MET A 67 -1.49 3.22 -10.52
C MET A 67 -1.73 3.87 -9.15
N PRO A 68 -1.41 5.17 -8.94
CA PRO A 68 -1.58 5.82 -7.64
C PRO A 68 -3.01 5.79 -7.11
N LYS A 69 -4.02 5.87 -8.01
CA LYS A 69 -5.45 5.88 -7.64
C LYS A 69 -5.95 4.54 -7.10
N THR A 70 -5.28 3.43 -7.42
CA THR A 70 -5.69 2.09 -7.01
C THR A 70 -4.88 1.52 -5.85
N ARG A 71 -3.92 2.28 -5.30
CA ARG A 71 -3.03 1.78 -4.25
C ARG A 71 -3.76 1.38 -2.98
N ILE A 72 -4.83 2.09 -2.62
CA ILE A 72 -5.66 1.69 -1.47
C ILE A 72 -6.26 0.29 -1.65
N TRP A 73 -6.74 -0.01 -2.86
CA TRP A 73 -7.25 -1.33 -3.22
C TRP A 73 -6.11 -2.36 -3.28
N ALA A 74 -4.96 -1.99 -3.85
CA ALA A 74 -3.79 -2.84 -3.91
C ALA A 74 -3.33 -3.29 -2.51
N PHE A 75 -3.16 -2.33 -1.58
CA PHE A 75 -2.79 -2.61 -0.20
C PHE A 75 -3.85 -3.41 0.56
N SER A 76 -5.13 -3.12 0.34
CA SER A 76 -6.23 -3.87 0.99
C SER A 76 -6.27 -5.33 0.52
N LEU A 77 -6.22 -5.55 -0.80
CA LEU A 77 -6.26 -6.88 -1.39
C LEU A 77 -4.99 -7.68 -1.07
N SER A 78 -3.82 -7.03 -1.14
CA SER A 78 -2.54 -7.62 -0.71
C SER A 78 -2.59 -8.08 0.76
N SER A 79 -3.15 -7.26 1.66
CA SER A 79 -3.25 -7.60 3.09
C SER A 79 -4.19 -8.78 3.30
N LEU A 80 -5.33 -8.79 2.60
CA LEU A 80 -6.29 -9.89 2.66
C LEU A 80 -5.68 -11.21 2.14
N MET A 81 -5.02 -11.18 0.98
CA MET A 81 -4.37 -12.37 0.43
C MET A 81 -3.24 -12.89 1.30
N MET A 82 -2.39 -11.99 1.84
CA MET A 82 -1.34 -12.38 2.78
C MET A 82 -1.93 -13.00 4.06
N LEU A 83 -3.03 -12.46 4.58
CA LEU A 83 -3.71 -13.05 5.74
C LEU A 83 -4.20 -14.48 5.45
N VAL A 84 -4.81 -14.70 4.29
CA VAL A 84 -5.26 -16.04 3.85
C VAL A 84 -4.07 -17.00 3.72
N PHE A 85 -2.96 -16.57 3.12
CA PHE A 85 -1.76 -17.41 3.00
C PHE A 85 -1.12 -17.72 4.35
N VAL A 86 -1.01 -16.73 5.25
CA VAL A 86 -0.53 -16.94 6.62
C VAL A 86 -1.40 -17.95 7.34
N ALA A 87 -2.72 -17.81 7.28
CA ALA A 87 -3.66 -18.73 7.92
C ALA A 87 -3.48 -20.15 7.38
N TYR A 88 -3.44 -20.32 6.05
CA TYR A 88 -3.25 -21.61 5.40
C TYR A 88 -1.92 -22.28 5.81
N VAL A 89 -0.81 -21.56 5.70
CA VAL A 89 0.52 -22.08 6.04
C VAL A 89 0.61 -22.36 7.54
N GLY A 90 -0.02 -21.55 8.38
CA GLY A 90 -0.13 -21.79 9.83
C GLY A 90 -0.82 -23.12 10.14
N LEU A 91 -1.96 -23.41 9.50
CA LEU A 91 -2.64 -24.70 9.63
C LEU A 91 -1.77 -25.88 9.17
N ALA A 92 -0.99 -25.69 8.10
CA ALA A 92 -0.07 -26.70 7.60
C ALA A 92 1.08 -26.98 8.58
N VAL A 93 1.67 -25.94 9.18
CA VAL A 93 2.71 -26.06 10.22
C VAL A 93 2.16 -26.74 11.47
N LEU A 94 0.91 -26.47 11.84
CA LEU A 94 0.22 -27.13 12.96
C LEU A 94 -0.18 -28.59 12.65
N LYS A 95 0.10 -29.09 11.43
CA LYS A 95 -0.21 -30.46 10.99
C LYS A 95 -1.70 -30.83 11.16
N VAL A 96 -2.61 -29.89 10.92
CA VAL A 96 -4.06 -30.11 11.05
C VAL A 96 -4.55 -31.30 10.22
N TRP A 97 -3.90 -31.56 9.08
CA TRP A 97 -4.22 -32.67 8.17
C TRP A 97 -3.40 -33.95 8.41
N GLY A 98 -2.66 -34.04 9.52
CA GLY A 98 -1.83 -35.21 9.86
C GLY A 98 -0.57 -35.41 9.01
N LYS A 99 -0.44 -34.69 7.89
CA LYS A 99 0.74 -34.66 7.02
C LYS A 99 1.03 -33.23 6.56
N ILE A 100 2.30 -32.93 6.35
CA ILE A 100 2.72 -31.66 5.76
C ILE A 100 2.42 -31.74 4.24
N PRO A 101 1.73 -30.76 3.64
CA PRO A 101 1.49 -30.77 2.20
C PRO A 101 2.80 -30.77 1.42
N CYS A 102 2.77 -31.29 0.19
CA CYS A 102 3.93 -31.18 -0.70
C CYS A 102 4.31 -29.70 -0.85
N GLY A 103 5.60 -29.39 -0.69
CA GLY A 103 6.13 -28.04 -0.80
C GLY A 103 6.15 -27.62 -2.27
N CYS A 104 5.13 -26.88 -2.70
CA CYS A 104 4.90 -26.66 -4.13
C CYS A 104 5.02 -25.20 -4.60
N GLY A 105 5.94 -24.42 -4.02
CA GLY A 105 6.26 -23.09 -4.55
C GLY A 105 7.52 -23.17 -5.40
N LEU A 106 7.47 -22.93 -6.71
CA LEU A 106 8.67 -23.00 -7.58
C LEU A 106 9.78 -22.01 -7.15
N VAL A 107 9.42 -20.81 -6.67
CA VAL A 107 10.39 -19.82 -6.15
C VAL A 107 10.89 -20.14 -4.74
N PHE A 108 10.12 -20.89 -3.94
CA PHE A 108 10.41 -21.16 -2.52
C PHE A 108 10.50 -22.65 -2.18
N HIS A 109 10.72 -23.53 -3.16
CA HIS A 109 10.72 -24.99 -3.00
C HIS A 109 11.78 -25.45 -1.97
N GLN A 110 12.79 -24.61 -1.74
CA GLN A 110 13.88 -24.84 -0.80
C GLN A 110 13.60 -24.26 0.60
N LEU A 111 12.57 -23.42 0.77
CA LEU A 111 12.19 -22.91 2.10
C LEU A 111 11.26 -23.91 2.79
N GLY A 112 11.63 -24.27 4.02
CA GLY A 112 10.74 -25.03 4.91
C GLY A 112 9.47 -24.24 5.24
N TRP A 113 8.40 -24.97 5.58
CA TRP A 113 7.08 -24.41 5.90
C TRP A 113 7.10 -23.32 6.98
N VAL A 114 7.95 -23.48 8.01
CA VAL A 114 8.11 -22.47 9.08
C VAL A 114 8.76 -21.19 8.55
N ALA A 115 9.78 -21.31 7.69
CA ALA A 115 10.41 -20.15 7.08
C ALA A 115 9.44 -19.41 6.15
N HIS A 116 8.62 -20.15 5.39
CA HIS A 116 7.59 -19.57 4.54
C HIS A 116 6.51 -18.83 5.36
N LEU A 117 6.12 -19.38 6.52
CA LEU A 117 5.20 -18.71 7.43
C LEU A 117 5.75 -17.36 7.92
N TRP A 118 7.01 -17.33 8.35
CA TRP A 118 7.67 -16.09 8.80
C TRP A 118 7.78 -15.06 7.67
N LEU A 119 8.10 -15.51 6.45
CA LEU A 119 8.16 -14.64 5.29
C LEU A 119 6.78 -14.00 4.99
N ASN A 120 5.72 -14.82 4.95
CA ASN A 120 4.36 -14.34 4.71
C ASN A 120 3.86 -13.40 5.82
N MET A 121 4.21 -13.69 7.08
CA MET A 121 3.94 -12.78 8.19
C MET A 121 4.64 -11.43 8.03
N GLY A 122 5.91 -11.44 7.59
CA GLY A 122 6.65 -10.22 7.27
C GLY A 122 5.95 -9.40 6.19
N PHE A 123 5.54 -10.04 5.09
CA PHE A 123 4.82 -9.36 4.02
C PHE A 123 3.42 -8.89 4.41
N LEU A 124 2.72 -9.62 5.29
CA LEU A 124 1.46 -9.17 5.88
C LEU A 124 1.66 -7.86 6.66
N VAL A 125 2.69 -7.79 7.50
CA VAL A 125 3.01 -6.56 8.26
C VAL A 125 3.37 -5.42 7.31
N VAL A 126 4.22 -5.67 6.29
CA VAL A 126 4.57 -4.64 5.29
C VAL A 126 3.33 -4.13 4.55
N SER A 127 2.42 -5.04 4.18
CA SER A 127 1.16 -4.70 3.50
C SER A 127 0.25 -3.85 4.38
N LEU A 128 0.10 -4.20 5.67
CA LEU A 128 -0.70 -3.44 6.63
C LEU A 128 -0.10 -2.06 6.94
N LEU A 129 1.23 -1.97 7.05
CA LEU A 129 1.93 -0.69 7.23
C LEU A 129 1.74 0.22 6.02
N GLY A 130 1.82 -0.33 4.81
CA GLY A 130 1.53 0.38 3.58
C GLY A 130 0.09 0.87 3.50
N LEU A 131 -0.88 0.03 3.87
CA LEU A 131 -2.30 0.39 3.95
C LEU A 131 -2.54 1.54 4.93
N TRP A 132 -1.97 1.44 6.13
CA TRP A 132 -2.10 2.47 7.15
C TRP A 132 -1.52 3.80 6.69
N LEU A 133 -0.35 3.79 6.03
CA LEU A 133 0.28 4.99 5.51
C LEU A 133 -0.53 5.60 4.36
N GLU A 134 -1.08 4.78 3.46
CA GLU A 134 -1.98 5.23 2.39
C GLU A 134 -3.24 5.90 2.95
N LEU A 135 -3.87 5.29 3.95
CA LEU A 135 -5.04 5.86 4.64
C LEU A 135 -4.71 7.17 5.34
N ALA A 136 -3.54 7.27 5.97
CA ALA A 136 -3.09 8.51 6.61
C ALA A 136 -2.89 9.65 5.58
N ILE A 137 -2.37 9.33 4.40
CA ILE A 137 -2.20 10.29 3.30
C ILE A 137 -3.56 10.75 2.76
N LEU A 138 -4.50 9.83 2.55
CA LEU A 138 -5.85 10.15 2.08
C LEU A 138 -6.62 11.01 3.08
N LYS A 139 -6.50 10.72 4.39
CA LYS A 139 -7.13 11.52 5.45
C LYS A 139 -6.63 12.96 5.45
N HIS A 140 -5.33 13.17 5.25
CA HIS A 140 -4.72 14.51 5.20
C HIS A 140 -5.19 15.33 4.00
N HIS A 141 -5.52 14.70 2.87
CA HIS A 141 -5.91 15.41 1.64
C HIS A 141 -7.42 15.73 1.55
N SER A 142 -8.19 15.38 2.59
CA SER A 142 -9.63 15.63 2.68
C SER A 142 -9.98 17.11 2.49
N PRO A 143 -11.03 17.45 1.71
CA PRO A 143 -11.43 18.84 1.48
C PRO A 143 -11.77 19.59 2.77
N VAL A 144 -12.26 18.90 3.81
CA VAL A 144 -12.55 19.49 5.13
C VAL A 144 -11.28 19.95 5.83
N ASN A 145 -10.20 19.14 5.81
CA ASN A 145 -8.92 19.55 6.39
C ASN A 145 -8.33 20.77 5.67
N ARG A 146 -8.51 20.85 4.35
CA ARG A 146 -8.11 22.02 3.56
C ARG A 146 -8.89 23.28 3.94
N ILE A 147 -10.20 23.15 4.18
CA ILE A 147 -11.03 24.28 4.65
C ILE A 147 -10.56 24.74 6.03
N ILE A 148 -10.25 23.82 6.94
CA ILE A 148 -9.73 24.17 8.28
C ILE A 148 -8.37 24.86 8.19
N GLU A 149 -7.42 24.36 7.39
CA GLU A 149 -6.11 25.01 7.20
C GLU A 149 -6.22 26.39 6.53
N ASN A 150 -7.10 26.54 5.53
CA ASN A 150 -7.35 27.82 4.88
C ASN A 150 -7.98 28.81 5.87
N ASN A 151 -9.02 28.41 6.60
CA ASN A 151 -9.66 29.26 7.61
C ASN A 151 -8.69 29.66 8.73
N ALA A 152 -7.80 28.76 9.17
CA ALA A 152 -6.78 29.08 10.17
C ALA A 152 -5.72 30.06 9.64
N SER A 153 -5.41 30.02 8.33
CA SER A 153 -4.48 30.97 7.71
C SER A 153 -5.12 32.35 7.49
N ASP A 154 -6.41 32.39 7.18
CA ASP A 154 -7.18 33.63 7.05
C ASP A 154 -7.28 34.36 8.40
N ASP A 155 -7.43 33.63 9.50
CA ASP A 155 -7.51 34.20 10.86
C ASP A 155 -6.16 34.78 11.33
N ILE A 156 -5.03 34.18 10.95
CA ILE A 156 -3.70 34.74 11.22
C ILE A 156 -3.45 35.99 10.38
N THR A 157 -3.97 36.04 9.15
CA THR A 157 -3.86 37.20 8.26
C THR A 157 -4.67 38.39 8.79
N SER A 158 -5.81 38.15 9.45
CA SER A 158 -6.63 39.21 10.07
C SER A 158 -5.97 39.83 11.31
N LEU A 159 -5.21 39.04 12.09
CA LEU A 159 -4.49 39.50 13.28
C LEU A 159 -3.25 40.34 12.96
N GLN A 160 -2.54 40.05 11.86
CA GLN A 160 -1.36 40.82 11.43
C GLN A 160 -1.72 42.20 10.86
N VAL A 161 -2.90 42.36 10.25
CA VAL A 161 -3.38 43.66 9.72
C VAL A 161 -3.72 44.65 10.83
N ASN A 162 -4.06 44.17 12.03
CA ASN A 162 -4.50 45.03 13.13
C ASN A 162 -3.35 45.48 14.08
N SER A 163 -2.10 45.07 13.81
CA SER A 163 -0.90 45.48 14.56
C SER A 163 -0.08 46.60 13.88
N GLY A 164 -0.69 47.36 12.96
CA GLY A 164 -0.13 48.60 12.42
C GLY A 164 -0.33 49.78 13.39
N SER A 165 0.74 50.18 14.07
CA SER A 165 0.83 51.37 14.93
C SER A 165 0.26 52.66 14.30
N PRO A 166 -0.53 53.48 15.03
CA PRO A 166 -0.99 54.79 14.53
C PRO A 166 -0.14 55.93 15.09
N THR A 167 0.77 56.49 14.30
CA THR A 167 1.32 57.87 14.40
C THR A 167 2.30 58.05 13.23
N ALA A 168 2.20 59.05 12.35
CA ALA A 168 2.13 60.47 12.62
C ALA A 168 1.38 61.23 11.52
N ARG A 169 0.85 62.37 11.95
CA ARG A 169 0.10 63.38 11.21
C ARG A 169 1.10 64.46 10.77
N GLU A 170 1.33 64.66 9.48
CA GLU A 170 1.91 65.89 8.89
C GLU A 170 1.10 66.21 7.63
N LEU A 171 0.12 67.11 7.72
CA LEU A 171 0.23 68.56 7.49
C LEU A 171 0.63 68.94 6.06
N LYS A 172 -0.41 69.03 5.23
CA LYS A 172 -0.61 69.85 4.04
C LYS A 172 0.40 71.00 3.81
N THR A 173 1.06 70.97 2.66
CA THR A 173 1.24 72.17 1.80
C THR A 173 1.37 71.76 0.33
N SER A 174 0.42 72.19 -0.49
CA SER A 174 0.55 72.33 -1.94
C SER A 174 1.13 73.73 -2.23
N PRO A 175 1.96 73.87 -3.27
CA PRO A 175 1.47 74.62 -4.42
C PRO A 175 1.86 74.01 -5.78
N ARG A 176 0.91 74.15 -6.70
CA ARG A 176 1.06 74.12 -8.17
C ARG A 176 2.11 75.15 -8.65
N LEU A 177 2.83 74.86 -9.73
CA LEU A 177 2.68 75.47 -11.08
C LEU A 177 3.98 75.44 -11.92
N GLN A 178 3.83 74.88 -13.14
CA GLN A 178 4.32 75.31 -14.46
C GLN A 178 5.80 75.60 -14.79
N LYS A 179 6.17 75.06 -15.98
CA LYS A 179 7.09 75.59 -17.02
C LYS A 179 8.58 75.64 -16.60
N GLU A 180 9.56 75.21 -17.40
CA GLU A 180 9.72 75.07 -18.87
C GLU A 180 10.46 73.77 -19.22
#